data_AF-A0A5Q4ZEE2-F1
#
_entry.id   AF-A0A5Q4ZEE2-F1
#
_cell.length_a   1.000
_cell.length_b   1.000
_cell.length_c   1.000
_cell.angle_alpha   90.00
_cell.angle_beta   90.00
_cell.angle_gamma   90.00
#
_symmetry.space_group_name_H-M   'P 1'
#
loop_
_entity.id
_entity.type
_entity.pdbx_description
1 polymer ?
#
loop_
_entity_poly.entity_id
_entity_poly.type
_entity_poly.pdbx_seq_one_letter_code
_entity_poly.pdbx_strand_id
1 'polypeptide(L)'
;MSIAQRSVAGEGEAHPCAAETQTAEGDAQARAEFTCDTTNLPWVIFRAVHRAGQLNGTTARGRALLAALARTVDAKRPYAAIFARRELLTGRAMQSMRTFYRSLDDLEAAGLITRPPQSRYGQAGLFGRAYLHLTESAALLLGLVAQEAPVNQTAPTDAKVEGPTQAQGESLPSPSATVADRAIYKDLFPASQKRQPGTLPADLQRLTSLGFHEFLVFKLMLEAKKNGKLLSDVVAVSWEALRKAYAPINYLRALLAKPTDFAHRRRVQQAAAADQMRNAAEHAKALEIVRSCAGESFYNVDCTRRITVSNDSESATVLLASERDPRTAPANWTLEFVRALLDGKLLVQTDERAGRFQNLRGSSIALRPAPKSLEVKDAPADAPTRGNGSGHLDSIKQLLRKVTAGAATTRRDRHSFMQARS
;
A
#
# COMPACT_ATOMS: atom_id res chain seq x y z
N MET A 1 34.30 9.69 -97.73
CA MET A 1 33.03 9.66 -96.98
C MET A 1 33.31 9.00 -95.63
N SER A 2 33.43 9.79 -94.55
CA SER A 2 33.55 9.23 -93.21
C SER A 2 32.17 9.25 -92.55
N ILE A 3 31.73 8.08 -92.11
CA ILE A 3 30.48 7.92 -91.36
C ILE A 3 30.81 8.23 -89.91
N ALA A 4 30.29 9.34 -89.40
CA ALA A 4 30.43 9.70 -87.99
C ALA A 4 29.68 8.68 -87.12
N GLN A 5 30.43 7.86 -86.38
CA GLN A 5 29.87 7.00 -85.34
C GLN A 5 29.35 7.89 -84.18
N ARG A 6 28.07 7.72 -83.82
CA ARG A 6 27.52 8.26 -82.58
C ARG A 6 28.11 7.47 -81.41
N SER A 7 28.65 8.18 -80.43
CA SER A 7 29.07 7.59 -79.15
C SER A 7 27.89 6.87 -78.50
N VAL A 8 28.06 5.56 -78.28
CA VAL A 8 27.13 4.73 -77.52
C VAL A 8 27.45 4.92 -76.04
N ALA A 9 26.40 5.15 -75.23
CA ALA A 9 26.54 5.35 -73.79
C ALA A 9 27.20 4.12 -73.14
N GLY A 10 28.44 4.26 -72.66
CA GLY A 10 29.15 3.23 -71.90
C GLY A 10 30.65 3.12 -72.16
N GLU A 11 31.16 3.71 -73.25
CA GLU A 11 32.61 3.71 -73.54
C GLU A 11 33.25 5.03 -73.11
N GLY A 12 33.39 5.19 -71.80
CA GLY A 12 34.16 6.24 -71.16
C GLY A 12 34.42 5.76 -69.76
N GLU A 13 35.66 5.90 -69.27
CA GLU A 13 36.04 5.57 -67.90
C GLU A 13 34.91 5.96 -66.95
N ALA A 14 34.50 5.05 -66.07
CA ALA A 14 33.49 5.32 -65.07
C ALA A 14 33.99 6.50 -64.23
N HIS A 15 33.62 7.72 -64.62
CA HIS A 15 33.81 8.88 -63.80
C HIS A 15 32.87 8.67 -62.62
N PRO A 16 33.36 8.43 -61.39
CA PRO A 16 32.50 8.60 -60.24
C PRO A 16 32.00 10.03 -60.34
N CYS A 17 30.71 10.22 -60.61
CA CYS A 17 30.10 11.54 -60.57
C CYS A 17 30.52 12.15 -59.25
N ALA A 18 31.25 13.27 -59.34
CA ALA A 18 31.79 13.99 -58.20
C ALA A 18 30.70 14.04 -57.15
N ALA A 19 30.96 13.40 -56.01
CA ALA A 19 29.97 13.11 -54.98
C ALA A 19 29.02 14.29 -54.83
N GLU A 20 27.83 14.18 -55.43
CA GLU A 20 26.68 14.96 -55.00
C GLU A 20 26.68 14.76 -53.51
N THR A 21 26.83 15.86 -52.79
CA THR A 21 27.14 15.88 -51.38
C THR A 21 26.05 15.06 -50.70
N GLN A 22 26.34 13.78 -50.43
CA GLN A 22 25.46 12.85 -49.74
C GLN A 22 25.37 13.43 -48.34
N THR A 23 24.43 14.34 -48.16
CA THR A 23 24.12 14.91 -46.86
C THR A 23 23.78 13.72 -45.98
N ALA A 24 24.29 13.70 -44.75
CA ALA A 24 23.97 12.65 -43.78
C ALA A 24 22.43 12.48 -43.62
N GLU A 25 21.66 13.49 -43.98
CA GLU A 25 20.19 13.50 -44.07
C GLU A 25 19.65 12.62 -45.21
N GLY A 26 20.25 12.64 -46.40
CA GLY A 26 19.88 11.77 -47.52
C GLY A 26 20.15 10.29 -47.22
N ASP A 27 21.29 10.00 -46.60
CA ASP A 27 21.63 8.64 -46.15
C ASP A 27 20.75 8.17 -44.99
N ALA A 28 20.39 9.06 -44.06
CA ALA A 28 19.46 8.74 -42.98
C ALA A 28 18.04 8.48 -43.50
N GLN A 29 17.60 9.25 -44.49
CA GLN A 29 16.30 9.06 -45.16
C GLN A 29 16.28 7.76 -45.96
N ALA A 30 17.33 7.45 -46.73
CA ALA A 30 17.46 6.17 -47.41
C ALA A 30 17.45 5.00 -46.41
N ARG A 31 18.16 5.11 -45.28
CA ARG A 31 18.09 4.10 -44.21
C ARG A 31 16.68 3.97 -43.65
N ALA A 32 15.95 5.06 -43.44
CA ALA A 32 14.56 4.99 -42.98
C ALA A 32 13.63 4.33 -44.03
N GLU A 33 13.84 4.60 -45.32
CA GLU A 33 13.04 4.05 -46.42
C GLU A 33 13.30 2.56 -46.66
N PHE A 34 14.53 2.09 -46.46
CA PHE A 34 14.94 0.70 -46.68
C PHE A 34 15.06 -0.13 -45.39
N THR A 35 14.75 0.44 -44.22
CA THR A 35 14.72 -0.32 -42.96
C THR A 35 13.43 -1.12 -42.85
N CYS A 36 13.58 -2.41 -42.52
CA CYS A 36 12.48 -3.31 -42.24
C CYS A 36 12.26 -3.44 -40.73
N ASP A 37 11.09 -3.95 -40.34
CA ASP A 37 10.75 -4.31 -38.96
C ASP A 37 11.84 -5.22 -38.36
N THR A 38 12.64 -4.68 -37.44
CA THR A 38 13.81 -5.35 -36.81
C THR A 38 13.41 -6.30 -35.68
N THR A 39 12.11 -6.50 -35.46
CA THR A 39 11.64 -7.36 -34.37
C THR A 39 11.92 -8.83 -34.66
N ASN A 40 12.72 -9.45 -33.77
CA ASN A 40 12.96 -10.90 -33.82
C ASN A 40 11.67 -11.64 -33.47
N LEU A 41 11.07 -12.29 -34.46
CA LEU A 41 9.86 -13.09 -34.28
C LEU A 41 10.21 -14.48 -33.74
N PRO A 42 9.39 -15.05 -32.84
CA PRO A 42 9.50 -16.45 -32.49
C PRO A 42 9.43 -17.34 -33.74
N TRP A 43 10.22 -18.42 -33.78
CA TRP A 43 10.31 -19.31 -34.94
C TRP A 43 8.96 -19.79 -35.48
N VAL A 44 8.01 -20.10 -34.57
CA VAL A 44 6.66 -20.54 -34.93
C VAL A 44 5.91 -19.45 -35.72
N ILE A 45 6.02 -18.20 -35.29
CA ILE A 45 5.39 -17.05 -35.95
C ILE A 45 6.10 -16.73 -37.26
N PHE A 46 7.44 -16.77 -37.28
CA PHE A 46 8.21 -16.60 -38.51
C PHE A 46 7.79 -17.62 -39.59
N ARG A 47 7.70 -18.89 -39.21
CA ARG A 47 7.22 -19.97 -40.10
C ARG A 47 5.78 -19.74 -40.56
N ALA A 48 4.89 -19.30 -39.67
CA ALA A 48 3.51 -18.98 -40.02
C ALA A 48 3.41 -17.83 -41.04
N VAL A 49 4.18 -16.76 -40.84
CA VAL A 49 4.26 -15.63 -41.78
C VAL A 49 4.77 -16.09 -43.14
N HIS A 50 5.82 -16.90 -43.17
CA HIS A 50 6.37 -17.46 -44.41
C HIS A 50 5.34 -18.34 -45.13
N ARG A 51 4.66 -19.24 -44.40
CA ARG A 51 3.58 -20.09 -44.95
C ARG A 51 2.43 -19.26 -45.51
N ALA A 52 2.01 -18.20 -44.82
CA ALA A 52 0.97 -17.29 -45.30
C ALA A 52 1.29 -16.70 -46.68
N GLY A 53 2.56 -16.32 -46.92
CA GLY A 53 3.04 -15.82 -48.20
C GLY A 53 3.03 -16.85 -49.33
N GLN A 54 3.01 -18.15 -49.01
CA GLN A 54 3.04 -19.25 -49.95
C GLN A 54 1.67 -19.90 -50.20
N LEU A 55 0.59 -19.36 -49.63
CA LEU A 55 -0.75 -19.94 -49.79
C LEU A 55 -1.35 -19.66 -51.18
N ASN A 56 -1.29 -20.65 -52.07
CA ASN A 56 -1.78 -20.55 -53.45
C ASN A 56 -3.29 -20.30 -53.56
N GLY A 57 -4.09 -20.69 -52.55
CA GLY A 57 -5.55 -20.54 -52.56
C GLY A 57 -6.06 -19.13 -52.24
N THR A 58 -5.18 -18.14 -52.11
CA THR A 58 -5.57 -16.76 -51.74
C THR A 58 -4.92 -15.73 -52.66
N THR A 59 -5.58 -14.59 -52.84
CA THR A 59 -5.04 -13.48 -53.64
C THR A 59 -3.74 -12.95 -53.03
N ALA A 60 -2.86 -12.36 -53.84
CA ALA A 60 -1.60 -11.78 -53.35
C ALA A 60 -1.81 -10.76 -52.20
N ARG A 61 -2.86 -9.95 -52.31
CA ARG A 61 -3.29 -9.02 -51.25
C ARG A 61 -3.82 -9.74 -50.00
N GLY A 62 -4.56 -10.84 -50.16
CA GLY A 62 -4.99 -11.69 -49.05
C GLY A 62 -3.81 -12.32 -48.32
N ARG A 63 -2.82 -12.85 -49.05
CA ARG A 63 -1.57 -13.40 -48.49
C ARG A 63 -0.80 -12.38 -47.67
N ALA A 64 -0.62 -11.17 -48.20
CA ALA A 64 0.08 -10.10 -47.49
C ALA A 64 -0.64 -9.70 -46.19
N LEU A 65 -1.98 -9.63 -46.20
CA LEU A 65 -2.75 -9.37 -44.99
C LEU A 65 -2.70 -10.55 -44.01
N LEU A 66 -2.79 -11.79 -44.48
CA LEU A 66 -2.71 -12.98 -43.65
C LEU A 66 -1.32 -13.12 -43.00
N ALA A 67 -0.25 -12.77 -43.72
CA ALA A 67 1.09 -12.67 -43.17
C ALA A 67 1.19 -11.59 -42.08
N ALA A 68 0.58 -10.43 -42.29
CA ALA A 68 0.50 -9.38 -41.27
C ALA A 68 -0.29 -9.84 -40.03
N LEU A 69 -1.39 -10.58 -40.21
CA LEU A 69 -2.18 -11.16 -39.13
C LEU A 69 -1.39 -12.23 -38.38
N ALA A 70 -0.72 -13.15 -39.08
CA ALA A 70 0.11 -14.19 -38.47
C ALA A 70 1.23 -13.59 -37.59
N ARG A 71 1.80 -12.44 -37.98
CA ARG A 71 2.78 -11.70 -37.16
C ARG A 71 2.18 -11.11 -35.86
N THR A 72 0.86 -10.90 -35.80
CA THR A 72 0.17 -10.31 -34.64
C THR A 72 -0.50 -11.32 -33.71
N VAL A 73 -0.66 -12.56 -34.15
CA VAL A 73 -1.34 -13.63 -33.39
C VAL A 73 -0.41 -14.18 -32.32
N ASP A 74 -0.97 -14.51 -31.16
CA ASP A 74 -0.24 -15.25 -30.12
C ASP A 74 -0.17 -16.74 -30.49
N ALA A 75 1.05 -17.26 -30.64
CA ALA A 75 1.29 -18.66 -30.98
C ALA A 75 0.66 -19.65 -29.98
N LYS A 76 0.52 -19.26 -28.71
CA LYS A 76 -0.08 -20.11 -27.67
C LYS A 76 -1.61 -20.15 -27.73
N ARG A 77 -2.22 -19.17 -28.40
CA ARG A 77 -3.68 -18.98 -28.48
C ARG A 77 -4.08 -18.56 -29.89
N PRO A 78 -3.98 -19.46 -30.89
CA PRO A 78 -4.19 -19.10 -32.29
C PRO A 78 -5.62 -18.64 -32.61
N TYR A 79 -6.61 -19.08 -31.83
CA TYR A 79 -8.04 -18.74 -32.01
C TYR A 79 -8.49 -17.48 -31.26
N ALA A 80 -7.60 -16.88 -30.46
CA ALA A 80 -7.92 -15.68 -29.70
C ALA A 80 -8.19 -14.49 -30.62
N ALA A 81 -8.95 -13.52 -30.10
CA ALA A 81 -9.17 -12.23 -30.74
C ALA A 81 -7.82 -11.55 -31.06
N ILE A 82 -7.63 -11.13 -32.30
CA ILE A 82 -6.44 -10.39 -32.73
C ILE A 82 -6.60 -8.93 -32.33
N PHE A 83 -5.82 -8.51 -31.33
CA PHE A 83 -5.81 -7.13 -30.82
C PHE A 83 -4.83 -6.25 -31.61
N ALA A 84 -5.11 -6.05 -32.89
CA ALA A 84 -4.33 -5.16 -33.75
C ALA A 84 -5.16 -3.96 -34.19
N ARG A 85 -4.55 -2.76 -34.17
CA ARG A 85 -5.14 -1.56 -34.79
C ARG A 85 -5.11 -1.69 -36.31
N ARG A 86 -6.06 -1.05 -37.00
CA ARG A 86 -6.16 -1.12 -38.46
C ARG A 86 -4.91 -0.56 -39.12
N GLU A 87 -4.38 0.54 -38.59
CA GLU A 87 -3.18 1.23 -39.07
C GLU A 87 -1.94 0.32 -39.01
N LEU A 88 -1.84 -0.51 -37.96
CA LEU A 88 -0.75 -1.46 -37.80
C LEU A 88 -0.81 -2.57 -38.86
N LEU A 89 -2.00 -3.10 -39.12
CA LEU A 89 -2.20 -4.15 -40.11
C LEU A 89 -2.00 -3.63 -41.53
N THR A 90 -2.52 -2.44 -41.85
CA THR A 90 -2.32 -1.79 -43.16
C THR A 90 -0.85 -1.50 -43.42
N GLY A 91 -0.11 -1.00 -42.42
CA GLY A 91 1.32 -0.74 -42.53
C GLY A 91 2.13 -2.02 -42.74
N ARG A 92 1.82 -3.10 -42.01
CA ARG A 92 2.51 -4.38 -42.17
C ARG A 92 2.18 -5.10 -43.48
N ALA A 93 0.94 -4.99 -43.94
CA ALA A 93 0.51 -5.57 -45.21
C ALA A 93 0.89 -4.71 -46.42
N MET A 94 1.41 -3.49 -46.20
CA MET A 94 1.70 -2.48 -47.21
C MET A 94 0.49 -2.19 -48.12
N GLN A 95 -0.70 -2.06 -47.51
CA GLN A 95 -1.97 -1.86 -48.21
C GLN A 95 -2.66 -0.58 -47.74
N SER A 96 -3.31 0.12 -48.67
CA SER A 96 -4.24 1.20 -48.31
C SER A 96 -5.44 0.66 -47.56
N MET A 97 -6.12 1.52 -46.79
CA MET A 97 -7.30 1.14 -46.00
C MET A 97 -8.42 0.54 -46.87
N ARG A 98 -8.60 1.03 -48.11
CA ARG A 98 -9.58 0.49 -49.06
C ARG A 98 -9.23 -0.94 -49.49
N THR A 99 -7.95 -1.18 -49.83
CA THR A 99 -7.48 -2.51 -50.23
C THR A 99 -7.52 -3.49 -49.07
N PHE A 100 -7.25 -3.01 -47.85
CA PHE A 100 -7.35 -3.77 -46.61
C PHE A 100 -8.75 -4.35 -46.36
N TYR A 101 -9.82 -3.57 -46.52
CA TYR A 101 -11.17 -4.12 -46.36
C TYR A 101 -11.49 -5.17 -47.41
N ARG A 102 -11.10 -4.93 -48.65
CA ARG A 102 -11.27 -5.93 -49.71
C ARG A 102 -10.47 -7.20 -49.41
N SER A 103 -9.30 -7.12 -48.79
CA SER A 103 -8.48 -8.31 -48.48
C SER A 103 -9.03 -9.04 -47.25
N LEU A 104 -9.69 -8.36 -46.32
CA LEU A 104 -10.50 -8.99 -45.29
C LEU A 104 -11.66 -9.80 -45.91
N ASP A 105 -12.35 -9.23 -46.90
CA ASP A 105 -13.46 -9.94 -47.56
C ASP A 105 -12.96 -11.19 -48.30
N ASP A 106 -11.82 -11.12 -49.00
CA ASP A 106 -11.19 -12.29 -49.63
C ASP A 106 -10.82 -13.38 -48.62
N LEU A 107 -10.25 -12.99 -47.46
CA LEU A 107 -9.84 -13.94 -46.43
C LEU A 107 -11.03 -14.58 -45.71
N GLU A 108 -12.12 -13.83 -45.54
CA GLU A 108 -13.37 -14.36 -44.99
C GLU A 108 -14.05 -15.30 -45.99
N ALA A 109 -14.10 -14.94 -47.27
CA ALA A 109 -14.61 -15.81 -48.34
C ALA A 109 -13.80 -17.10 -48.49
N ALA A 110 -12.48 -17.04 -48.27
CA ALA A 110 -11.61 -18.22 -48.20
C ALA A 110 -11.74 -19.01 -46.89
N GLY A 111 -12.56 -18.57 -45.94
CA GLY A 111 -12.78 -19.24 -44.66
C GLY A 111 -11.55 -19.22 -43.74
N LEU A 112 -10.66 -18.24 -43.89
CA LEU A 112 -9.41 -18.14 -43.11
C LEU A 112 -9.53 -17.21 -41.90
N ILE A 113 -10.51 -16.31 -41.91
CA ILE A 113 -10.80 -15.42 -40.79
C ILE A 113 -12.29 -15.40 -40.49
N THR A 114 -12.63 -15.07 -39.25
CA THR A 114 -14.01 -14.82 -38.83
C THR A 114 -14.13 -13.41 -38.26
N ARG A 115 -15.15 -12.67 -38.72
CA ARG A 115 -15.51 -11.35 -38.21
C ARG A 115 -16.79 -11.44 -37.37
N PRO A 116 -16.69 -11.61 -36.03
CA PRO A 116 -17.86 -11.59 -35.18
C PRO A 116 -18.61 -10.26 -35.31
N PRO A 117 -19.96 -10.28 -35.21
CA PRO A 117 -20.77 -9.07 -35.30
C PRO A 117 -20.37 -8.09 -34.19
N GLN A 118 -20.43 -6.80 -34.51
CA GLN A 118 -20.06 -5.74 -33.59
C GLN A 118 -21.02 -5.70 -32.38
N SER A 119 -20.58 -6.20 -31.23
CA SER A 119 -21.37 -6.22 -30.01
C SER A 119 -21.62 -4.80 -29.50
N ARG A 120 -22.81 -4.51 -28.96
CA ARG A 120 -23.14 -3.21 -28.34
C ARG A 120 -22.77 -3.25 -26.85
N TYR A 121 -22.10 -2.20 -26.39
CA TYR A 121 -21.66 -2.09 -24.99
C TYR A 121 -22.77 -1.47 -24.13
N GLY A 122 -23.57 -2.31 -23.47
CA GLY A 122 -24.57 -1.89 -22.48
C GLY A 122 -25.71 -1.00 -23.03
N GLN A 123 -26.52 -0.45 -22.11
CA GLN A 123 -27.68 0.41 -22.40
C GLN A 123 -27.34 1.76 -23.06
N ALA A 124 -26.05 2.09 -23.23
CA ALA A 124 -25.59 3.39 -23.71
C ALA A 124 -25.50 3.51 -25.25
N GLY A 125 -25.83 2.46 -26.00
CA GLY A 125 -25.87 2.52 -27.48
C GLY A 125 -24.51 2.63 -28.17
N LEU A 126 -23.39 2.54 -27.44
CA LEU A 126 -22.05 2.55 -28.03
C LEU A 126 -21.73 1.19 -28.66
N PHE A 127 -21.28 1.21 -29.91
CA PHE A 127 -20.79 0.01 -30.58
C PHE A 127 -19.43 -0.39 -30.02
N GLY A 128 -19.31 -1.64 -29.58
CA GLY A 128 -18.07 -2.26 -29.14
C GLY A 128 -17.10 -2.48 -30.30
N ARG A 129 -15.92 -3.02 -30.00
CA ARG A 129 -14.90 -3.34 -31.02
C ARG A 129 -15.16 -4.74 -31.57
N ALA A 130 -15.19 -4.88 -32.89
CA ALA A 130 -15.17 -6.17 -33.55
C ALA A 130 -13.70 -6.60 -33.73
N TYR A 131 -13.33 -7.73 -33.15
CA TYR A 131 -12.00 -8.30 -33.26
C TYR A 131 -11.98 -9.39 -34.32
N LEU A 132 -10.86 -9.54 -35.02
CA LEU A 132 -10.68 -10.61 -36.02
C LEU A 132 -10.24 -11.89 -35.30
N HIS A 133 -10.72 -13.03 -35.77
CA HIS A 133 -10.31 -14.35 -35.30
C HIS A 133 -9.76 -15.17 -36.47
N LEU A 134 -8.72 -15.97 -36.21
CA LEU A 134 -8.33 -17.02 -37.16
C LEU A 134 -9.28 -18.20 -37.03
N THR A 135 -9.64 -18.79 -38.17
CA THR A 135 -10.36 -20.06 -38.21
C THR A 135 -9.42 -21.23 -37.95
N GLU A 136 -9.99 -22.41 -37.71
CA GLU A 136 -9.25 -23.65 -37.59
C GLU A 136 -8.43 -23.98 -38.84
N SER A 137 -9.02 -23.82 -40.02
CA SER A 137 -8.34 -24.01 -41.30
C SER A 137 -7.12 -23.09 -41.43
N ALA A 138 -7.23 -21.81 -41.06
CA ALA A 138 -6.10 -20.89 -41.08
C ALA A 138 -5.01 -21.28 -40.08
N ALA A 139 -5.37 -21.65 -38.86
CA ALA A 139 -4.39 -22.04 -37.83
C ALA A 139 -3.59 -23.29 -38.24
N LEU A 140 -4.23 -24.25 -38.91
CA LEU A 140 -3.59 -25.45 -39.46
C LEU A 140 -2.67 -25.09 -40.64
N LEU A 141 -3.14 -24.33 -41.62
CA LEU A 141 -2.36 -23.91 -42.79
C LEU A 141 -1.12 -23.10 -42.40
N LEU A 142 -1.27 -22.21 -41.42
CA LEU A 142 -0.17 -21.42 -40.87
C LEU A 142 0.78 -22.26 -39.99
N GLY A 143 0.40 -23.48 -39.62
CA GLY A 143 1.20 -24.36 -38.76
C GLY A 143 1.33 -23.83 -37.33
N LEU A 144 0.32 -23.13 -36.85
CA LEU A 144 0.18 -22.70 -35.45
C LEU A 144 -0.37 -23.84 -34.58
N VAL A 145 -1.14 -24.75 -35.18
CA VAL A 145 -1.66 -25.96 -34.55
C VAL A 145 -1.08 -27.17 -35.28
N ALA A 146 -0.71 -28.21 -34.53
CA ALA A 146 -0.28 -29.46 -35.12
C ALA A 146 -1.48 -30.13 -35.80
N GLN A 147 -1.31 -30.52 -37.06
CA GLN A 147 -2.29 -31.38 -37.71
C GLN A 147 -2.24 -32.73 -36.99
N GLU A 148 -3.29 -33.07 -36.24
CA GLU A 148 -3.48 -34.43 -35.78
C GLU A 148 -3.66 -35.28 -37.04
N ALA A 149 -2.60 -35.97 -37.43
CA ALA A 149 -2.70 -36.96 -38.49
C ALA A 149 -3.71 -38.01 -38.01
N PRO A 150 -4.70 -38.42 -38.84
CA PRO A 150 -5.48 -39.59 -38.50
C PRO A 150 -4.52 -40.77 -38.35
N VAL A 151 -4.57 -41.41 -37.19
CA VAL A 151 -3.82 -42.62 -36.85
C VAL A 151 -4.22 -43.72 -37.83
N ASN A 152 -3.49 -43.80 -38.95
CA ASN A 152 -3.45 -45.01 -39.74
C ASN A 152 -2.60 -46.02 -38.97
N GLN A 153 -3.31 -46.92 -38.31
CA GLN A 153 -2.82 -48.17 -37.79
C GLN A 153 -2.10 -48.92 -38.91
N THR A 154 -0.78 -49.04 -38.82
CA THR A 154 -0.03 -50.24 -39.21
C THR A 154 1.34 -50.14 -38.56
N ALA A 155 1.54 -50.94 -37.51
CA ALA A 155 2.87 -51.39 -37.13
C ALA A 155 3.54 -52.11 -38.32
N PRO A 156 4.88 -52.13 -38.34
CA PRO A 156 5.50 -53.44 -38.32
C PRO A 156 6.65 -53.55 -37.31
N THR A 157 6.65 -54.72 -36.72
CA THR A 157 7.62 -55.33 -35.81
C THR A 157 8.93 -55.69 -36.51
N ASP A 158 9.99 -55.74 -35.71
CA ASP A 158 11.25 -56.49 -35.85
C ASP A 158 12.35 -55.99 -36.82
N ALA A 159 13.45 -55.46 -36.28
CA ALA A 159 14.62 -56.27 -35.90
C ALA A 159 15.91 -55.40 -35.71
N LYS A 160 16.32 -55.27 -34.45
CA LYS A 160 17.66 -55.57 -33.89
C LYS A 160 18.94 -55.14 -34.66
N VAL A 161 19.68 -54.17 -34.10
CA VAL A 161 21.15 -54.28 -33.92
C VAL A 161 21.55 -53.67 -32.56
N GLU A 162 22.38 -54.42 -31.85
CA GLU A 162 22.82 -54.29 -30.46
C GLU A 162 23.96 -53.28 -30.26
N GLY A 163 24.08 -52.76 -29.03
CA GLY A 163 25.24 -52.04 -28.51
C GLY A 163 25.03 -51.64 -27.05
N PRO A 164 25.71 -52.27 -26.06
CA PRO A 164 25.37 -52.17 -24.64
C PRO A 164 26.23 -51.14 -23.90
N THR A 165 25.67 -50.43 -22.91
CA THR A 165 26.35 -50.20 -21.62
C THR A 165 25.29 -49.91 -20.53
N GLN A 166 25.44 -50.62 -19.42
CA GLN A 166 24.58 -50.72 -18.26
C GLN A 166 24.64 -49.47 -17.36
N ALA A 167 23.53 -49.14 -16.70
CA ALA A 167 23.50 -48.88 -15.25
C ALA A 167 22.05 -48.90 -14.75
N GLN A 168 21.86 -49.64 -13.67
CA GLN A 168 20.61 -50.03 -13.04
C GLN A 168 20.00 -48.89 -12.22
N GLY A 169 18.68 -48.95 -12.04
CA GLY A 169 17.93 -48.11 -11.11
C GLY A 169 16.50 -48.63 -11.00
N GLU A 170 16.28 -49.45 -9.97
CA GLU A 170 15.12 -50.27 -9.70
C GLU A 170 13.84 -49.48 -9.36
N SER A 171 12.72 -50.21 -9.47
CA SER A 171 11.33 -49.84 -9.32
C SER A 171 10.92 -49.29 -7.93
N LEU A 172 9.90 -48.43 -7.98
CA LEU A 172 9.10 -47.76 -6.92
C LEU A 172 8.60 -48.68 -5.78
N PRO A 173 8.18 -48.14 -4.61
CA PRO A 173 6.74 -47.84 -4.46
C PRO A 173 6.39 -46.66 -3.52
N SER A 174 5.38 -45.84 -3.89
CA SER A 174 4.19 -45.51 -3.07
C SER A 174 3.46 -44.24 -3.56
N PRO A 175 2.12 -44.15 -3.37
CA PRO A 175 1.24 -43.33 -4.17
C PRO A 175 1.08 -41.92 -3.57
N SER A 176 0.96 -40.91 -4.44
CA SER A 176 0.39 -39.63 -4.03
C SER A 176 -0.41 -39.02 -5.18
N ALA A 177 -1.62 -38.59 -4.85
CA ALA A 177 -2.61 -38.08 -5.78
C ALA A 177 -2.02 -36.99 -6.69
N THR A 178 -2.07 -37.21 -8.00
CA THR A 178 -1.83 -36.14 -8.97
C THR A 178 -3.10 -35.30 -9.03
N VAL A 179 -3.21 -34.31 -8.14
CA VAL A 179 -4.20 -33.24 -8.26
C VAL A 179 -3.80 -32.38 -9.45
N ALA A 180 -4.72 -32.25 -10.41
CA ALA A 180 -4.56 -31.54 -11.67
C ALA A 180 -4.65 -30.01 -11.53
N ASP A 181 -3.94 -29.43 -10.57
CA ASP A 181 -3.78 -27.97 -10.49
C ASP A 181 -2.29 -27.62 -10.57
N ARG A 182 -1.75 -27.68 -11.78
CA ARG A 182 -0.45 -27.06 -12.10
C ARG A 182 -0.64 -25.59 -12.43
N ALA A 183 0.33 -24.80 -11.96
CA ALA A 183 0.42 -23.35 -12.03
C ALA A 183 -0.16 -22.72 -13.31
N ILE A 184 -1.06 -21.75 -13.11
CA ILE A 184 -1.56 -20.88 -14.17
C ILE A 184 -0.35 -20.14 -14.75
N TYR A 185 -0.33 -19.96 -16.07
CA TYR A 185 0.70 -19.26 -16.86
C TYR A 185 1.02 -17.81 -16.42
N LYS A 186 0.41 -17.32 -15.34
CA LYS A 186 0.72 -16.05 -14.67
C LYS A 186 1.77 -16.18 -13.56
N ASP A 187 2.12 -17.40 -13.15
CA ASP A 187 3.17 -17.68 -12.14
C ASP A 187 4.52 -18.07 -12.77
N LEU A 188 4.66 -17.96 -14.09
CA LEU A 188 5.92 -18.12 -14.81
C LEU A 188 6.69 -16.79 -14.80
N PHE A 189 7.43 -16.52 -13.73
CA PHE A 189 8.44 -15.45 -13.73
C PHE A 189 9.78 -16.00 -14.22
N PRO A 190 10.47 -15.35 -15.18
CA PRO A 190 11.76 -15.82 -15.67
C PRO A 190 12.85 -15.69 -14.59
N ALA A 191 13.57 -16.78 -14.33
CA ALA A 191 14.57 -16.93 -13.27
C ALA A 191 15.86 -16.08 -13.43
N SER A 192 15.98 -15.26 -14.48
CA SER A 192 17.20 -14.49 -14.77
C SER A 192 17.08 -12.98 -14.57
N GLN A 193 15.92 -12.46 -14.17
CA GLN A 193 15.83 -11.06 -13.79
C GLN A 193 16.07 -10.92 -12.29
N LYS A 194 17.15 -10.21 -11.95
CA LYS A 194 17.48 -9.68 -10.61
C LYS A 194 16.43 -8.63 -10.18
N ARG A 195 15.14 -9.00 -10.21
CA ARG A 195 14.07 -8.23 -9.58
C ARG A 195 14.06 -8.62 -8.12
N GLN A 196 14.11 -7.61 -7.27
CA GLN A 196 13.74 -7.72 -5.87
C GLN A 196 12.53 -8.65 -5.74
N PRO A 197 12.51 -9.59 -4.79
CA PRO A 197 11.35 -10.47 -4.61
C PRO A 197 10.12 -9.57 -4.53
N GLY A 198 9.07 -9.90 -5.30
CA GLY A 198 7.83 -9.12 -5.40
C GLY A 198 7.03 -9.09 -4.09
N THR A 199 7.70 -9.28 -2.95
CA THR A 199 7.12 -9.32 -1.63
C THR A 199 6.65 -7.92 -1.26
N LEU A 200 5.38 -7.85 -0.89
CA LEU A 200 4.77 -6.62 -0.42
C LEU A 200 5.40 -6.18 0.91
N PRO A 201 5.67 -4.88 1.12
CA PRO A 201 6.13 -4.37 2.42
C PRO A 201 5.19 -4.80 3.54
N ALA A 202 5.74 -5.16 4.72
CA ALA A 202 4.96 -5.67 5.86
C ALA A 202 3.79 -4.75 6.24
N ASP A 203 4.00 -3.43 6.20
CA ASP A 203 2.96 -2.40 6.46
C ASP A 203 1.74 -2.50 5.53
N LEU A 204 1.91 -3.04 4.32
CA LEU A 204 0.88 -3.13 3.29
C LEU A 204 0.31 -4.54 3.16
N GLN A 205 0.94 -5.56 3.76
CA GLN A 205 0.42 -6.94 3.78
C GLN A 205 -0.98 -7.00 4.39
N ARG A 206 -1.29 -6.15 5.38
CA ARG A 206 -2.66 -6.07 5.91
C ARG A 206 -3.73 -5.79 4.85
N LEU A 207 -3.42 -5.12 3.73
CA LEU A 207 -4.40 -4.92 2.65
C LEU A 207 -4.82 -6.22 1.97
N THR A 208 -3.97 -7.25 1.94
CA THR A 208 -4.35 -8.54 1.32
C THR A 208 -5.45 -9.23 2.11
N SER A 209 -5.53 -9.03 3.43
CA SER A 209 -6.64 -9.51 4.27
C SER A 209 -8.02 -8.92 3.89
N LEU A 210 -8.04 -7.76 3.23
CA LEU A 210 -9.26 -7.12 2.71
C LEU A 210 -9.56 -7.50 1.26
N GLY A 211 -8.83 -8.48 0.70
CA GLY A 211 -9.01 -8.96 -0.68
C GLY A 211 -8.24 -8.17 -1.74
N PHE A 212 -7.27 -7.33 -1.35
CA PHE A 212 -6.41 -6.65 -2.32
C PHE A 212 -5.36 -7.61 -2.87
N HIS A 213 -5.32 -7.78 -4.18
CA HIS A 213 -4.24 -8.51 -4.84
C HIS A 213 -2.94 -7.68 -4.78
N GLU A 214 -1.79 -8.33 -4.57
CA GLU A 214 -0.47 -7.69 -4.52
C GLU A 214 -0.19 -6.76 -5.72
N PHE A 215 -0.49 -7.18 -6.96
CA PHE A 215 -0.36 -6.32 -8.15
C PHE A 215 -1.18 -5.03 -8.06
N LEU A 216 -2.40 -5.09 -7.50
CA LEU A 216 -3.23 -3.92 -7.29
C LEU A 216 -2.58 -3.00 -6.24
N VAL A 217 -1.99 -3.56 -5.19
CA VAL A 217 -1.28 -2.77 -4.18
C VAL A 217 -0.06 -2.06 -4.81
N PHE A 218 0.73 -2.74 -5.64
CA PHE A 218 1.83 -2.10 -6.37
C PHE A 218 1.35 -0.98 -7.30
N LYS A 219 0.21 -1.18 -7.98
CA LYS A 219 -0.42 -0.12 -8.79
C LYS A 219 -0.86 1.07 -7.93
N LEU A 220 -1.44 0.81 -6.76
CA LEU A 220 -1.86 1.85 -5.82
C LEU A 220 -0.66 2.59 -5.21
N MET A 221 0.48 1.92 -5.00
CA MET A 221 1.72 2.57 -4.59
C MET A 221 2.20 3.56 -5.66
N LEU A 222 2.12 3.18 -6.94
CA LEU A 222 2.45 4.08 -8.05
C LEU A 222 1.48 5.26 -8.13
N GLU A 223 0.19 5.02 -7.96
CA GLU A 223 -0.84 6.08 -7.90
C GLU A 223 -0.61 7.02 -6.69
N ALA A 224 -0.24 6.49 -5.52
CA ALA A 224 0.09 7.30 -4.36
C ALA A 224 1.33 8.18 -4.61
N LYS A 225 2.37 7.62 -5.24
CA LYS A 225 3.58 8.35 -5.61
C LYS A 225 3.31 9.50 -6.57
N LYS A 226 2.41 9.31 -7.54
CA LYS A 226 1.95 10.39 -8.46
C LYS A 226 1.26 11.53 -7.70
N ASN A 227 0.57 11.22 -6.62
CA ASN A 227 -0.08 12.20 -5.75
C ASN A 227 0.84 12.73 -4.62
N GLY A 228 2.15 12.45 -4.68
CA GLY A 228 3.12 12.92 -3.69
C GLY A 228 3.01 12.29 -2.30
N LYS A 229 2.42 11.09 -2.20
CA LYS A 229 2.14 10.42 -0.92
C LYS A 229 2.69 9.00 -0.86
N LEU A 230 2.93 8.52 0.36
CA LEU A 230 3.24 7.12 0.62
C LEU A 230 1.97 6.34 0.95
N LEU A 231 1.74 5.24 0.24
CA LEU A 231 0.56 4.39 0.48
C LEU A 231 0.55 3.82 1.91
N SER A 232 1.72 3.50 2.46
CA SER A 232 1.87 3.01 3.83
C SER A 232 1.31 3.98 4.87
N ASP A 233 1.57 5.28 4.72
CA ASP A 233 1.08 6.33 5.62
C ASP A 233 -0.43 6.48 5.57
N VAL A 234 -0.97 6.50 4.34
CA VAL A 234 -2.42 6.62 4.11
C VAL A 234 -3.14 5.45 4.75
N VAL A 235 -2.65 4.23 4.52
CA VAL A 235 -3.27 3.01 5.06
C VAL A 235 -3.13 2.94 6.58
N ALA A 236 -1.99 3.33 7.15
CA ALA A 236 -1.79 3.31 8.60
C ALA A 236 -2.80 4.21 9.33
N VAL A 237 -3.02 5.41 8.81
CA VAL A 237 -3.93 6.41 9.42
C VAL A 237 -5.40 6.06 9.18
N SER A 238 -5.73 5.51 8.01
CA SER A 238 -7.12 5.27 7.60
C SER A 238 -7.59 3.83 7.75
N TRP A 239 -6.80 2.95 8.38
CA TRP A 239 -7.05 1.51 8.45
C TRP A 239 -8.46 1.16 8.95
N GLU A 240 -8.88 1.74 10.07
CA GLU A 240 -10.19 1.47 10.67
C GLU A 240 -11.35 1.90 9.76
N ALA A 241 -11.21 3.02 9.07
CA ALA A 241 -12.21 3.51 8.12
C ALA A 241 -12.20 2.66 6.84
N LEU A 242 -11.02 2.21 6.39
CA LEU A 242 -10.85 1.37 5.22
C LEU A 242 -11.47 -0.01 5.42
N ARG A 243 -11.30 -0.62 6.60
CA ARG A 243 -11.88 -1.93 6.95
C ARG A 243 -13.41 -1.92 6.99
N LYS A 244 -14.02 -0.79 7.38
CA LYS A 244 -15.48 -0.62 7.46
C LYS A 244 -16.12 -0.18 6.14
N ALA A 245 -15.33 0.19 5.14
CA ALA A 245 -15.85 0.73 3.89
C ALA A 245 -16.51 -0.37 3.04
N TYR A 246 -17.67 -0.07 2.47
CA TYR A 246 -18.37 -0.96 1.53
C TYR A 246 -17.55 -1.27 0.26
N ALA A 247 -16.75 -0.29 -0.21
CA ALA A 247 -15.89 -0.43 -1.38
C ALA A 247 -14.46 0.07 -1.06
N PRO A 248 -13.60 -0.76 -0.43
CA PRO A 248 -12.32 -0.32 0.11
C PRO A 248 -11.34 0.16 -0.97
N ILE A 249 -11.36 -0.43 -2.17
CA ILE A 249 -10.50 -0.03 -3.30
C ILE A 249 -10.83 1.40 -3.76
N ASN A 250 -12.12 1.69 -3.96
CA ASN A 250 -12.57 3.01 -4.41
C ASN A 250 -12.38 4.07 -3.33
N TYR A 251 -12.64 3.71 -2.07
CA TYR A 251 -12.40 4.57 -0.92
C TYR A 251 -10.92 4.96 -0.81
N LEU A 252 -10.01 3.98 -0.96
CA LEU A 252 -8.57 4.24 -0.94
C LEU A 252 -8.12 5.15 -2.09
N ARG A 253 -8.61 4.91 -3.31
CA ARG A 253 -8.33 5.82 -4.45
C ARG A 253 -8.82 7.25 -4.19
N ALA A 254 -10.01 7.40 -3.62
CA ALA A 254 -10.53 8.72 -3.24
C ALA A 254 -9.66 9.40 -2.17
N LEU A 255 -9.14 8.65 -1.19
CA LEU A 255 -8.19 9.17 -0.20
C LEU A 255 -6.85 9.60 -0.82
N LEU A 256 -6.36 8.87 -1.82
CA LEU A 256 -5.14 9.25 -2.54
C LEU A 256 -5.31 10.57 -3.30
N ALA A 257 -6.49 10.83 -3.87
CA ALA A 257 -6.79 12.05 -4.62
C ALA A 257 -7.01 13.31 -3.76
N LYS A 258 -7.43 13.17 -2.49
CA LYS A 258 -7.67 14.33 -1.59
C LYS A 258 -6.37 15.09 -1.28
N PRO A 259 -6.34 16.40 -1.01
CA PRO A 259 -5.10 17.13 -0.71
C PRO A 259 -4.56 16.94 0.72
N THR A 260 -5.05 15.93 1.47
CA THR A 260 -4.67 15.71 2.87
C THR A 260 -3.25 15.16 3.03
N ASP A 261 -2.46 15.74 3.94
CA ASP A 261 -1.14 15.22 4.34
C ASP A 261 -1.27 14.09 5.38
N PHE A 262 -1.14 12.85 4.90
CA PHE A 262 -1.19 11.66 5.75
C PHE A 262 0.15 11.37 6.46
N ALA A 263 1.28 11.90 5.97
CA ALA A 263 2.59 11.69 6.57
C ALA A 263 2.68 12.47 7.89
N HIS A 264 2.24 13.73 7.90
CA HIS A 264 2.14 14.52 9.12
C HIS A 264 1.21 13.84 10.15
N ARG A 265 0.03 13.37 9.69
CA ARG A 265 -0.93 12.70 10.56
C ARG A 265 -0.38 11.40 11.17
N ARG A 266 0.38 10.61 10.39
CA ARG A 266 1.09 9.42 10.91
C ARG A 266 2.12 9.79 11.98
N ARG A 267 2.93 10.83 11.76
CA ARG A 267 3.95 11.28 12.73
C ARG A 267 3.31 11.69 14.06
N VAL A 268 2.23 12.47 14.01
CA VAL A 268 1.51 12.89 15.22
C VAL A 268 0.94 11.68 15.97
N GLN A 269 0.36 10.72 15.25
CA GLN A 269 -0.19 9.50 15.87
C GLN A 269 0.91 8.63 16.50
N GLN A 270 2.05 8.47 15.83
CA GLN A 270 3.18 7.70 16.35
C GLN A 270 3.84 8.38 17.55
N ALA A 271 3.98 9.72 17.53
CA ALA A 271 4.49 10.47 18.67
C ALA A 271 3.58 10.32 19.89
N ALA A 272 2.26 10.49 19.71
CA ALA A 272 1.30 10.29 20.79
C ALA A 272 1.32 8.87 21.36
N ALA A 273 1.45 7.84 20.51
CA ALA A 273 1.56 6.45 20.96
C ALA A 273 2.88 6.19 21.72
N ALA A 274 3.99 6.77 21.25
CA ALA A 274 5.28 6.67 21.93
C ALA A 274 5.27 7.37 23.30
N ASP A 275 4.66 8.55 23.39
CA ASP A 275 4.50 9.29 24.64
C ASP A 275 3.61 8.52 25.63
N GLN A 276 2.52 7.91 25.15
CA GLN A 276 1.69 7.03 25.98
C GLN A 276 2.46 5.81 26.49
N MET A 277 3.25 5.15 25.65
CA MET A 277 4.08 4.01 26.06
C MET A 277 5.14 4.42 27.09
N ARG A 278 5.77 5.59 26.91
CA ARG A 278 6.73 6.14 27.88
C ARG A 278 6.05 6.42 29.22
N ASN A 279 4.93 7.14 29.20
CA ASN A 279 4.16 7.44 30.42
C ASN A 279 3.67 6.17 31.12
N ALA A 280 3.23 5.16 30.36
CA ALA A 280 2.81 3.87 30.92
C ALA A 280 3.99 3.10 31.53
N ALA A 281 5.15 3.10 30.87
CA ALA A 281 6.36 2.46 31.40
C ALA A 281 6.90 3.18 32.65
N GLU A 282 6.87 4.50 32.68
CA GLU A 282 7.20 5.31 33.88
C GLU A 282 6.24 5.01 35.02
N HIS A 283 4.93 4.96 34.73
CA HIS A 283 3.92 4.61 35.73
C HIS A 283 4.10 3.17 36.24
N ALA A 284 4.42 2.21 35.37
CA ALA A 284 4.68 0.82 35.76
C ALA A 284 5.91 0.70 36.68
N LYS A 285 7.01 1.38 36.35
CA LYS A 285 8.20 1.45 37.22
C LYS A 285 7.90 2.12 38.55
N ALA A 286 7.12 3.20 38.54
CA ALA A 286 6.72 3.87 39.76
C ALA A 286 5.88 2.95 40.66
N LEU A 287 4.95 2.18 40.09
CA LEU A 287 4.17 1.19 40.83
C LEU A 287 5.04 0.09 41.44
N GLU A 288 6.08 -0.37 40.74
CA GLU A 288 7.02 -1.37 41.26
C GLU A 288 7.77 -0.85 42.49
N ILE A 289 8.25 0.40 42.44
CA ILE A 289 8.90 1.06 43.59
C ILE A 289 7.89 1.24 44.74
N VAL A 290 6.66 1.67 44.46
CA VAL A 290 5.62 1.83 45.50
C VAL A 290 5.28 0.49 46.17
N ARG A 291 5.22 -0.61 45.41
CA ARG A 291 5.04 -1.96 45.97
C ARG A 291 6.16 -2.37 46.90
N SER A 292 7.41 -2.00 46.59
CA SER A 292 8.54 -2.27 47.49
C SER A 292 8.49 -1.47 48.80
N CYS A 293 7.72 -0.38 48.82
CA CYS A 293 7.50 0.49 49.98
C CYS A 293 6.14 0.26 50.66
N ALA A 294 5.44 -0.84 50.35
CA ALA A 294 4.11 -1.11 50.89
C ALA A 294 4.16 -1.28 52.42
N GLY A 295 3.25 -0.61 53.13
CA GLY A 295 3.19 -0.63 54.59
C GLY A 295 4.19 0.28 55.30
N GLU A 296 5.10 0.94 54.56
CA GLU A 296 6.08 1.86 55.12
C GLU A 296 5.55 3.29 55.23
N SER A 297 6.13 4.05 56.16
CA SER A 297 5.87 5.49 56.31
C SER A 297 7.13 6.30 56.03
N PHE A 298 6.93 7.41 55.33
CA PHE A 298 7.97 8.32 54.89
C PHE A 298 7.71 9.71 55.44
N TYR A 299 8.77 10.43 55.76
CA TYR A 299 8.72 11.81 56.23
C TYR A 299 9.42 12.73 55.24
N ASN A 300 8.89 13.94 55.07
CA ASN A 300 9.65 15.00 54.40
C ASN A 300 10.90 15.37 55.23
N VAL A 301 11.91 15.97 54.61
CA VAL A 301 13.17 16.39 55.26
C VAL A 301 12.92 17.22 56.52
N ASP A 302 11.95 18.15 56.46
CA ASP A 302 11.58 19.02 57.58
C ASP A 302 10.73 18.33 58.67
N CYS A 303 10.39 17.05 58.50
CA CYS A 303 9.49 16.29 59.38
C CYS A 303 8.13 16.99 59.61
N THR A 304 7.65 17.77 58.64
CA THR A 304 6.36 18.48 58.69
C THR A 304 5.21 17.70 58.05
N ARG A 305 5.54 16.70 57.23
CA ARG A 305 4.58 15.86 56.49
C ARG A 305 4.99 14.40 56.59
N ARG A 306 4.03 13.54 56.93
CA ARG A 306 4.12 12.08 56.89
C ARG A 306 3.29 11.55 55.71
N ILE A 307 3.84 10.60 54.97
CA ILE A 307 3.15 9.86 53.92
C ILE A 307 3.22 8.38 54.31
N THR A 308 2.07 7.72 54.45
CA THR A 308 1.99 6.29 54.77
C THR A 308 1.40 5.57 53.56
N VAL A 309 2.15 4.62 53.01
CA VAL A 309 1.70 3.79 51.89
C VAL A 309 0.89 2.62 52.45
N SER A 310 -0.32 2.40 51.93
CA SER A 310 -1.16 1.27 52.35
C SER A 310 -0.47 -0.07 52.03
N ASN A 311 -0.80 -1.13 52.78
CA ASN A 311 -0.29 -2.48 52.55
C ASN A 311 -0.63 -3.00 51.14
N ASP A 312 -1.77 -2.57 50.59
CA ASP A 312 -2.20 -2.97 49.26
C ASP A 312 -1.52 -2.15 48.15
N SER A 313 -0.68 -1.16 48.49
CA SER A 313 0.03 -0.26 47.57
C SER A 313 -0.85 0.62 46.63
N GLU A 314 -2.17 0.50 46.72
CA GLU A 314 -3.13 1.22 45.86
C GLU A 314 -3.43 2.64 46.35
N SER A 315 -3.26 2.91 47.65
CA SER A 315 -3.52 4.22 48.25
C SER A 315 -2.40 4.64 49.19
N ALA A 316 -2.17 5.95 49.27
CA ALA A 316 -1.35 6.55 50.30
C ALA A 316 -2.16 7.56 51.09
N THR A 317 -1.89 7.62 52.38
CA THR A 317 -2.42 8.66 53.25
C THR A 317 -1.34 9.68 53.56
N VAL A 318 -1.72 10.95 53.52
CA VAL A 318 -0.85 12.09 53.80
C VAL A 318 -1.34 12.76 55.08
N LEU A 319 -0.43 12.99 56.02
CA LEU A 319 -0.71 13.70 57.27
C LEU A 319 0.31 14.83 57.46
N LEU A 320 -0.16 16.07 57.54
CA LEU A 320 0.69 17.21 57.92
C LEU A 320 0.71 17.37 59.44
N ALA A 321 1.81 17.89 59.98
CA ALA A 321 1.96 18.12 61.43
C ALA A 321 0.91 19.09 61.99
N SER A 322 0.41 20.03 61.17
CA SER A 322 -0.66 20.97 61.52
C SER A 322 -2.08 20.40 61.36
N GLU A 323 -2.24 19.23 60.74
CA GLU A 323 -3.53 18.61 60.47
C GLU A 323 -3.86 17.54 61.52
N ARG A 324 -5.15 17.47 61.92
CA ARG A 324 -5.62 16.45 62.87
C ARG A 324 -5.84 15.10 62.18
N ASP A 325 -6.42 15.10 60.99
CA ASP A 325 -6.84 13.89 60.28
C ASP A 325 -6.03 13.63 59.00
N PRO A 326 -5.66 12.37 58.70
CA PRO A 326 -4.97 12.01 57.48
C PRO A 326 -5.90 12.12 56.27
N ARG A 327 -5.36 12.53 55.12
CA ARG A 327 -6.08 12.62 53.85
C ARG A 327 -5.58 11.59 52.85
N THR A 328 -6.48 11.03 52.05
CA THR A 328 -6.11 10.18 50.92
C THR A 328 -5.44 11.02 49.85
N ALA A 329 -4.31 10.53 49.33
CA ALA A 329 -3.58 11.20 48.26
C ALA A 329 -4.38 11.26 46.95
N PRO A 330 -4.18 12.28 46.10
CA PRO A 330 -4.92 12.45 44.86
C PRO A 330 -4.62 11.36 43.81
N ALA A 331 -5.46 11.26 42.77
CA ALA A 331 -5.19 10.40 41.62
C ALA A 331 -3.85 10.78 40.98
N ASN A 332 -2.96 9.79 40.74
CA ASN A 332 -1.56 9.91 40.31
C ASN A 332 -0.52 10.25 41.40
N TRP A 333 -0.82 10.06 42.68
CA TRP A 333 0.15 10.26 43.77
C TRP A 333 1.43 9.41 43.66
N THR A 334 1.36 8.27 42.97
CA THR A 334 2.44 7.29 42.80
C THR A 334 3.69 7.89 42.14
N LEU A 335 3.52 8.63 41.04
CA LEU A 335 4.61 9.28 40.32
C LEU A 335 5.26 10.40 41.15
N GLU A 336 4.45 11.21 41.83
CA GLU A 336 4.95 12.29 42.69
C GLU A 336 5.71 11.74 43.90
N PHE A 337 5.19 10.67 44.51
CA PHE A 337 5.84 9.99 45.64
C PHE A 337 7.19 9.40 45.25
N VAL A 338 7.25 8.62 44.17
CA VAL A 338 8.49 8.01 43.70
C VAL A 338 9.51 9.07 43.32
N ARG A 339 9.08 10.14 42.65
CA ARG A 339 9.97 11.27 42.35
C ARG A 339 10.52 11.93 43.61
N ALA A 340 9.68 12.16 44.62
CA ALA A 340 10.11 12.75 45.88
C ALA A 340 11.02 11.81 46.71
N LEU A 341 10.84 10.50 46.59
CA LEU A 341 11.71 9.48 47.18
C LEU A 341 13.09 9.47 46.50
N LEU A 342 13.13 9.45 45.17
CA LEU A 342 14.38 9.47 44.39
C LEU A 342 15.14 10.80 44.51
N ASP A 343 14.43 11.92 44.59
CA ASP A 343 15.00 13.25 44.85
C ASP A 343 15.55 13.39 46.30
N GLY A 344 15.37 12.39 47.16
CA GLY A 344 15.79 12.42 48.58
C GLY A 344 14.97 13.36 49.46
N LYS A 345 13.83 13.85 48.97
CA LYS A 345 12.91 14.72 49.72
C LYS A 345 12.06 13.93 50.72
N LEU A 346 11.89 12.63 50.47
CA LEU A 346 11.24 11.71 51.39
C LEU A 346 12.26 10.75 51.97
N LEU A 347 12.26 10.63 53.30
CA LEU A 347 13.16 9.78 54.06
C LEU A 347 12.35 8.70 54.79
N VAL A 348 12.90 7.49 54.84
CA VAL A 348 12.31 6.35 55.56
C VAL A 348 12.13 6.69 57.05
N GLN A 349 11.06 6.18 57.65
CA GLN A 349 10.79 6.30 59.07
C GLN A 349 11.98 5.81 59.92
N THR A 350 12.46 6.69 60.79
CA THR A 350 13.34 6.36 61.90
C THR A 350 12.75 6.91 63.20
N ASP A 351 13.09 6.33 64.34
CA ASP A 351 12.52 6.71 65.64
C ASP A 351 12.74 8.20 65.96
N GLU A 352 13.90 8.74 65.61
CA GLU A 352 14.21 10.16 65.76
C GLU A 352 13.29 11.07 64.93
N ARG A 353 12.97 10.68 63.70
CA ARG A 353 12.08 11.46 62.80
C ARG A 353 10.63 11.37 63.23
N ALA A 354 10.20 10.20 63.70
CA ALA A 354 8.88 10.02 64.29
C ALA A 354 8.71 10.92 65.53
N GLY A 355 9.71 10.97 66.42
CA GLY A 355 9.72 11.86 67.58
C GLY A 355 9.67 13.34 67.21
N ARG A 356 10.47 13.78 66.22
CA ARG A 356 10.45 15.17 65.72
C ARG A 356 9.08 15.57 65.13
N PHE A 357 8.46 14.70 64.34
CA PHE A 357 7.12 14.95 63.80
C PHE A 357 6.07 15.08 64.92
N GLN A 358 6.12 14.21 65.94
CA GLN A 358 5.20 14.27 67.07
C GLN A 358 5.38 15.56 67.90
N ASN A 359 6.62 16.01 68.13
CA ASN A 359 6.89 17.26 68.82
C ASN A 359 6.36 18.48 68.06
N LEU A 360 6.54 18.53 66.72
CA LEU A 360 5.98 19.59 65.88
C LEU A 360 4.44 19.57 65.86
N ARG A 361 3.84 18.38 65.89
CA ARG A 361 2.38 18.21 65.99
C ARG A 361 1.84 18.65 67.35
N GLY A 362 2.52 18.31 68.44
CA GLY A 362 2.19 18.77 69.79
C GLY A 362 2.19 20.31 69.90
N SER A 363 3.26 20.95 69.41
CA SER A 363 3.39 22.41 69.44
C SER A 363 2.39 23.12 68.53
N SER A 364 2.13 22.60 67.32
CA SER A 364 1.21 23.25 66.37
C SER A 364 -0.27 23.05 66.70
N ILE A 365 -0.65 21.92 67.31
CA ILE A 365 -2.02 21.69 67.79
C ILE A 365 -2.27 22.49 69.09
N ALA A 366 -1.26 22.67 69.95
CA ALA A 366 -1.37 23.46 71.18
C ALA A 366 -1.53 24.98 70.94
N LEU A 367 -1.04 25.50 69.80
CA LEU A 367 -1.09 26.92 69.45
C LEU A 367 -2.40 27.38 68.78
N ARG A 368 -3.39 26.50 68.58
CA ARG A 368 -4.67 26.87 67.96
C ARG A 368 -5.76 26.99 69.04
N PRO A 369 -6.14 28.20 69.48
CA PRO A 369 -7.24 28.36 70.43
C PRO A 369 -8.54 27.83 69.83
N ALA A 370 -9.32 27.15 70.67
CA ALA A 370 -10.62 26.60 70.32
C ALA A 370 -11.53 27.67 69.68
N PRO A 371 -12.31 27.34 68.62
CA PRO A 371 -13.37 28.22 68.18
C PRO A 371 -14.37 28.39 69.33
N LYS A 372 -14.61 29.63 69.75
CA LYS A 372 -15.64 29.98 70.73
C LYS A 372 -16.99 29.50 70.22
N SER A 373 -17.54 28.51 70.91
CA SER A 373 -18.92 28.08 70.82
C SER A 373 -19.84 29.27 71.10
N LEU A 374 -20.63 29.69 70.12
CA LEU A 374 -21.81 30.52 70.38
C LEU A 374 -22.96 29.57 70.71
N GLU A 375 -23.47 29.68 71.93
CA GLU A 375 -24.74 29.10 72.35
C GLU A 375 -25.88 29.69 71.51
N VAL A 376 -26.72 28.83 70.93
CA VAL A 376 -28.12 29.15 70.65
C VAL A 376 -28.96 27.93 71.06
N LYS A 377 -29.94 28.21 71.91
CA LYS A 377 -30.93 27.31 72.49
C LYS A 377 -31.93 26.77 71.47
N ASP A 378 -32.38 25.55 71.78
CA ASP A 378 -33.67 24.90 71.54
C ASP A 378 -34.14 24.53 70.11
N ALA A 379 -34.67 23.30 70.05
CA ALA A 379 -35.08 22.42 68.94
C ALA A 379 -36.40 22.85 68.23
N PRO A 380 -36.99 22.13 67.21
CA PRO A 380 -36.67 20.78 66.74
C PRO A 380 -36.66 20.52 65.20
N ALA A 381 -36.40 19.25 64.90
CA ALA A 381 -36.22 18.53 63.63
C ALA A 381 -37.13 18.89 62.44
N ASP A 382 -36.50 19.10 61.26
CA ASP A 382 -36.64 18.26 60.06
C ASP A 382 -35.59 18.67 58.97
N ALA A 383 -35.08 17.68 58.22
CA ALA A 383 -34.00 17.78 57.23
C ALA A 383 -34.42 18.46 55.89
N PRO A 384 -33.55 18.66 54.85
CA PRO A 384 -32.10 18.51 54.73
C PRO A 384 -31.35 19.75 54.16
N THR A 385 -30.08 19.90 54.52
CA THR A 385 -29.18 20.97 54.10
C THR A 385 -28.60 20.72 52.69
N ARG A 386 -29.02 21.52 51.70
CA ARG A 386 -28.33 21.65 50.40
C ARG A 386 -27.04 22.47 50.58
N GLY A 387 -25.93 21.88 50.16
CA GLY A 387 -24.59 22.43 50.28
C GLY A 387 -24.30 23.67 49.42
N ASN A 388 -23.46 24.53 49.98
CA ASN A 388 -22.80 25.71 49.39
C ASN A 388 -21.83 25.35 48.25
N GLY A 389 -22.30 24.65 47.22
CA GLY A 389 -21.53 24.31 46.00
C GLY A 389 -21.92 25.10 44.74
N SER A 390 -23.00 25.88 44.78
CA SER A 390 -23.54 26.58 43.60
C SER A 390 -22.67 27.75 43.14
N GLY A 391 -22.17 28.58 44.07
CA GLY A 391 -21.44 29.80 43.72
C GLY A 391 -20.14 29.57 42.96
N HIS A 392 -19.41 28.48 43.25
CA HIS A 392 -18.14 28.18 42.58
C HIS A 392 -18.37 27.58 41.18
N LEU A 393 -19.38 26.71 41.04
CA LEU A 393 -19.75 26.14 39.75
C LEU A 393 -20.37 27.18 38.81
N ASP A 394 -21.13 28.14 39.34
CA ASP A 394 -21.69 29.22 38.54
C ASP A 394 -20.61 30.22 38.08
N SER A 395 -19.58 30.45 38.90
CA SER A 395 -18.40 31.23 38.50
C SER A 395 -17.61 30.55 37.36
N ILE A 396 -17.40 29.24 37.45
CA ILE A 396 -16.72 28.46 36.39
C ILE A 396 -17.56 28.43 35.10
N LYS A 397 -18.88 28.27 35.20
CA LYS A 397 -19.78 28.31 34.04
C LYS A 397 -19.81 29.68 33.36
N GLN A 398 -19.75 30.77 34.12
CA GLN A 398 -19.67 32.12 33.56
C GLN A 398 -18.32 32.38 32.85
N LEU A 399 -17.23 31.85 33.40
CA LEU A 399 -15.90 31.94 32.78
C LEU A 399 -15.83 31.15 31.47
N LEU A 400 -16.39 29.93 31.45
CA LEU A 400 -16.45 29.11 30.23
C LEU A 400 -17.36 29.73 29.17
N ARG A 401 -18.50 30.34 29.55
CA ARG A 401 -19.36 31.07 28.59
C ARG A 401 -18.67 32.28 27.96
N LYS A 402 -17.86 33.03 28.73
CA LYS A 402 -17.09 34.15 28.20
C LYS A 402 -16.01 33.72 27.21
N VAL A 403 -15.39 32.55 27.42
CA VAL A 403 -14.38 31.98 26.53
C VAL A 403 -15.02 31.39 25.25
N THR A 404 -16.19 30.75 25.35
CA THR A 404 -16.92 30.22 24.18
C THR A 404 -17.59 31.30 23.34
N ALA A 405 -17.83 32.50 23.88
CA ALA A 405 -18.42 33.63 23.17
C ALA A 405 -17.38 34.49 22.40
N GLY A 406 -16.12 34.05 22.30
CA GLY A 406 -15.13 34.69 21.42
C GLY A 406 -14.69 36.10 21.84
N ALA A 407 -14.86 36.50 23.10
CA ALA A 407 -14.37 37.78 23.59
C ALA A 407 -12.92 37.64 24.09
N ALA A 408 -11.97 38.22 23.34
CA ALA A 408 -10.56 38.27 23.69
C ALA A 408 -10.35 39.01 25.02
N THR A 409 -9.89 38.31 26.06
CA THR A 409 -9.49 38.92 27.33
C THR A 409 -8.19 39.70 27.15
N THR A 410 -8.31 41.01 27.18
CA THR A 410 -7.19 41.96 27.13
C THR A 410 -6.40 41.97 28.44
N ARG A 411 -5.11 42.27 28.28
CA ARG A 411 -3.95 42.15 29.19
C ARG A 411 -4.01 42.95 30.51
N ARG A 412 -5.18 43.39 31.00
CA ARG A 412 -5.29 44.28 32.17
C ARG A 412 -5.72 43.61 33.49
N ASP A 413 -6.28 42.41 33.45
CA ASP A 413 -6.76 41.72 34.68
C ASP A 413 -5.71 40.86 35.39
N ARG A 414 -4.50 40.71 34.83
CA ARG A 414 -3.42 39.95 35.48
C ARG A 414 -2.84 40.63 36.73
N HIS A 415 -3.12 41.92 36.96
CA HIS A 415 -2.51 42.66 38.06
C HIS A 415 -3.28 42.59 39.39
N SER A 416 -4.57 42.21 39.39
CA SER A 416 -5.35 42.09 40.65
C SER A 416 -5.21 40.75 41.35
N PHE A 417 -4.57 39.75 40.73
CA PHE A 417 -4.41 38.42 41.35
C PHE A 417 -3.10 38.26 42.16
N MET A 418 -2.21 39.26 42.15
CA MET A 418 -0.92 39.20 42.85
C MET A 418 -0.87 39.92 44.21
N GLN A 419 -1.94 40.59 44.65
CA GLN A 419 -1.97 41.28 45.96
C GLN A 419 -2.87 40.63 47.03
N ALA A 420 -3.53 39.50 46.74
CA ALA A 420 -4.36 38.78 47.73
C ALA A 420 -3.67 37.51 48.27
N ARG A 421 -2.34 37.51 48.31
CA ARG A 421 -1.51 36.54 49.06
C ARG A 421 -0.36 37.30 49.71
N SER A 422 -0.69 38.11 50.70
CA SER A 422 0.22 38.46 51.79
C SER A 422 -0.56 38.58 53.08
#